data_AF-A0A4U0ZTT6-F1
#
_entry.id   AF-A0A4U0ZTT6-F1
#
_cell.length_a   1.000
_cell.length_b   1.000
_cell.length_c   1.000
_cell.angle_alpha   90.00
_cell.angle_beta   90.00
_cell.angle_gamma   90.00
#
_symmetry.space_group_name_H-M   'P 1'
#
loop_
_entity.id
_entity.type
_entity.pdbx_description
1 polymer ?
#
loop_
_entity_poly.entity_id
_entity_poly.type
_entity_poly.pdbx_seq_one_letter_code
_entity_poly.pdbx_strand_id
1 'polypeptide(L)' 'MPTIKNTPRPSRKITTSDLAAYLGCQPTTIRRGLCVNGHYLGLVPTKLPNGRLLWSEAPVFELLGD' A
#
# COMPACT_ATOMS: atom_id res chain seq x y z
N MET A 1 36.20 9.39 -0.02
CA MET A 1 34.86 9.98 -0.10
C MET A 1 33.84 8.92 0.28
N PRO A 2 32.98 9.12 1.29
CA PRO A 2 31.92 8.17 1.59
C PRO A 2 30.74 8.43 0.65
N THR A 3 30.43 7.45 -0.20
CA THR A 3 29.20 7.43 -1.02
C THR A 3 28.00 7.27 -0.09
N ILE A 4 27.18 8.31 0.05
CA ILE A 4 25.89 8.22 0.73
C ILE A 4 25.00 7.33 -0.12
N LYS A 5 24.89 6.04 0.26
CA LYS A 5 23.87 5.15 -0.29
C LYS A 5 22.53 5.68 0.21
N ASN A 6 21.80 6.39 -0.64
CA ASN A 6 20.45 6.88 -0.34
C ASN A 6 19.54 5.65 -0.22
N THR A 7 19.51 5.05 0.96
CA THR A 7 18.69 3.87 1.22
C THR A 7 17.27 4.40 1.33
N PRO A 8 16.34 4.03 0.43
CA PRO A 8 14.97 4.51 0.54
C PRO A 8 14.46 4.06 1.91
N ARG A 9 14.05 5.03 2.75
CA ARG A 9 13.46 4.71 4.05
C ARG A 9 12.31 3.73 3.79
N PRO A 10 12.17 2.67 4.60
CA PRO A 10 11.09 1.72 4.40
C PRO A 10 9.78 2.49 4.39
N SER A 11 9.06 2.42 3.27
CA SER A 11 7.79 3.12 3.13
C SER A 11 6.85 2.67 4.22
N ARG A 12 6.24 3.64 4.90
CA ARG A 12 5.31 3.40 6.00
C ARG A 12 4.26 2.38 5.55
N LYS A 13 3.98 1.42 6.42
CA LYS A 13 2.92 0.43 6.18
C LYS A 13 1.60 0.96 6.74
N ILE A 14 0.56 0.95 5.91
CA ILE A 14 -0.78 1.44 6.23
C ILE A 14 -1.79 0.29 6.13
N THR A 15 -2.94 0.44 6.79
CA THR A 15 -3.99 -0.58 6.74
C THR A 15 -4.85 -0.44 5.49
N THR A 16 -5.66 -1.46 5.18
CA THR A 16 -6.69 -1.34 4.11
C THR A 16 -7.67 -0.20 4.37
N SER A 17 -7.93 0.14 5.65
CA SER A 17 -8.84 1.25 5.99
C SER A 17 -8.21 2.60 5.66
N ASP A 18 -6.93 2.77 5.97
CA ASP A 18 -6.19 4.00 5.68
C ASP A 18 -6.03 4.17 4.15
N LEU A 19 -5.70 3.08 3.44
CA LEU A 19 -5.63 3.06 1.98
C LEU A 19 -6.97 3.47 1.34
N ALA A 20 -8.08 2.97 1.89
CA ALA A 20 -9.42 3.34 1.46
C ALA A 20 -9.73 4.82 1.69
N ALA A 21 -9.30 5.38 2.82
CA ALA A 21 -9.43 6.80 3.11
C ALA A 21 -8.63 7.66 2.12
N TYR A 22 -7.39 7.28 1.81
CA TYR A 22 -6.56 7.99 0.83
C TYR A 22 -7.14 7.94 -0.59
N LEU A 23 -7.69 6.80 -1.01
CA LEU A 23 -8.26 6.62 -2.34
C LEU A 23 -9.73 7.02 -2.45
N GLY A 24 -10.36 7.48 -1.36
CA GLY A 24 -11.76 7.87 -1.33
C GLY A 24 -12.73 6.73 -1.66
N CYS A 25 -12.41 5.49 -1.31
CA CYS A 25 -13.19 4.31 -1.67
C CYS A 25 -13.53 3.44 -0.45
N GLN A 26 -14.44 2.48 -0.60
CA GLN A 26 -14.78 1.56 0.50
C GLN A 26 -13.69 0.48 0.66
N PRO A 27 -13.31 0.10 1.91
CA PRO A 27 -12.32 -0.96 2.13
C PRO A 27 -12.70 -2.31 1.49
N THR A 28 -14.00 -2.57 1.31
CA THR A 28 -14.52 -3.76 0.64
C THR A 28 -14.18 -3.79 -0.84
N THR A 29 -14.15 -2.63 -1.51
CA THR A 29 -13.74 -2.49 -2.91
C THR A 29 -12.29 -2.90 -3.09
N ILE A 30 -11.41 -2.44 -2.20
CA ILE A 30 -9.99 -2.82 -2.19
C ILE A 30 -9.82 -4.32 -2.02
N ARG A 31 -10.50 -4.91 -1.02
CA ARG A 31 -10.46 -6.36 -0.77
C ARG A 31 -10.98 -7.15 -1.95
N ARG A 32 -12.08 -6.72 -2.58
CA ARG A 32 -12.63 -7.37 -3.78
C ARG A 32 -11.64 -7.30 -4.94
N GLY A 33 -11.07 -6.12 -5.21
CA GLY A 33 -10.05 -5.96 -6.26
C GLY A 33 -8.84 -6.87 -6.03
N LEU A 34 -8.36 -6.93 -4.79
CA LEU A 34 -7.28 -7.84 -4.40
C LEU A 34 -7.65 -9.32 -4.62
N CYS A 35 -8.84 -9.75 -4.24
CA CYS A 35 -9.26 -11.15 -4.43
C CYS A 35 -9.43 -11.53 -5.90
N VAL A 36 -9.91 -10.61 -6.75
CA VAL A 36 -10.16 -10.87 -8.17
C VAL A 36 -8.88 -10.78 -8.99
N ASN A 37 -8.04 -9.76 -8.74
CA ASN A 37 -6.88 -9.46 -9.57
C ASN A 37 -5.54 -9.86 -8.93
N GLY A 38 -5.53 -10.25 -7.66
CA GLY A 38 -4.31 -10.51 -6.88
C GLY A 38 -3.59 -9.24 -6.41
N HIS A 39 -4.07 -8.06 -6.81
CA HIS A 39 -3.52 -6.74 -6.47
C HIS A 39 -4.63 -5.69 -6.54
N TYR A 40 -4.38 -4.49 -6.02
CA TYR A 40 -5.30 -3.36 -6.16
C TYR A 40 -4.55 -2.13 -6.66
N LEU A 41 -4.88 -1.65 -7.87
CA LEU A 41 -4.18 -0.54 -8.54
C LEU A 41 -2.65 -0.75 -8.62
N GLY A 42 -2.21 -1.97 -8.95
CA GLY A 42 -0.80 -2.38 -8.95
C GLY A 42 -0.18 -2.60 -7.56
N LEU A 43 -0.89 -2.30 -6.48
CA LEU A 43 -0.40 -2.47 -5.10
C LEU A 43 -0.60 -3.91 -4.62
N VAL A 44 0.43 -4.47 -4.00
CA VAL A 44 0.41 -5.81 -3.38
C VAL A 44 0.58 -5.66 -1.87
N PRO A 45 -0.37 -6.16 -1.06
CA PRO A 45 -0.28 -6.07 0.39
C PRO A 45 0.64 -7.16 0.97
N THR A 46 1.23 -6.87 2.12
CA THR A 46 1.84 -7.88 3.00
C THR A 46 0.79 -8.44 3.94
N LYS A 47 0.55 -9.75 3.85
CA LYS A 47 -0.37 -10.46 4.75
C LYS A 47 0.32 -10.78 6.07
N LEU A 48 -0.25 -10.31 7.17
CA LEU A 48 0.22 -10.62 8.52
C LEU A 48 -0.34 -11.96 9.02
N PRO A 49 0.30 -12.61 10.01
CA PRO A 49 -0.19 -13.85 10.62
C PRO A 49 -1.60 -13.73 11.24
N ASN A 50 -1.99 -12.53 11.68
CA ASN A 50 -3.32 -12.23 12.19
C ASN A 50 -4.38 -12.00 11.09
N GLY A 51 -4.03 -12.23 9.82
CA GLY A 51 -4.93 -12.06 8.68
C GLY A 51 -5.12 -10.61 8.19
N ARG A 52 -4.49 -9.62 8.84
CA ARG A 52 -4.53 -8.22 8.37
C ARG A 52 -3.64 -8.03 7.14
N LEU A 53 -3.99 -7.03 6.32
CA LEU A 53 -3.26 -6.63 5.13
C LEU A 53 -2.57 -5.28 5.40
N LEU A 54 -1.27 -5.23 5.11
CA LEU A 54 -0.46 -4.02 5.17
C LEU A 54 -0.08 -3.56 3.76
N TRP A 55 -0.31 -2.29 3.47
CA TRP A 55 -0.01 -1.67 2.19
C TRP A 55 1.14 -0.69 2.33
N SER A 56 1.93 -0.48 1.28
CA SER A 56 3.01 0.51 1.31
C SER A 56 2.46 1.89 0.96
N GLU A 57 2.76 2.90 1.76
CA GLU A 57 2.26 4.27 1.58
C GLU A 57 2.92 5.00 0.39
N ALA A 58 4.21 4.77 0.11
CA ALA A 58 4.92 5.45 -0.99
C ALA A 58 4.25 5.30 -2.38
N PRO A 59 3.98 4.08 -2.89
CA PRO A 59 3.30 3.92 -4.17
C PRO A 59 1.84 4.36 -4.15
N VAL A 60 1.23 4.59 -2.98
CA VAL A 60 -0.12 5.17 -2.90
C VAL A 60 -0.07 6.66 -3.21
N PHE A 61 0.92 7.39 -2.67
CA PHE A 61 1.12 8.80 -3.01
C PHE A 61 1.52 8.99 -4.47
N GLU A 62 2.33 8.09 -5.03
CA GLU A 62 2.66 8.12 -6.46
C GLU A 62 1.40 7.97 -7.35
N LEU A 63 0.42 7.16 -6.93
CA LEU A 63 -0.88 7.05 -7.62
C LEU A 63 -1.74 8.32 -7.51
N LEU A 64 -1.57 9.09 -6.43
CA LEU A 64 -2.32 10.32 -6.18
C LEU A 64 -1.68 11.56 -6.82
N GLY A 65 -0.41 11.49 -7.21
CA GLY A 65 0.29 12.55 -7.94
C GLY A 65 0.82 13.70 -7.08
N ASP A 66 0.99 13.48 -5.77
CA ASP A 66 1.53 14.44 -4.80
C ASP A 66 3.07 14.42 -4.68
#